data_AF-B0RHP1-F1
#
_entry.id   AF-B0RHP1-F1
#
_cell.length_a   1.000
_cell.length_b   1.000
_cell.length_c   1.000
_cell.angle_alpha   90.00
_cell.angle_beta   90.00
_cell.angle_gamma   90.00
#
_symmetry.space_group_name_H-M   'P 1'
#
loop_
_entity.id
_entity.type
_entity.pdbx_description
1 polymer ?
#
loop_
_entity_poly.entity_id
_entity_poly.type
_entity_poly.pdbx_seq_one_letter_code
_entity_poly.pdbx_strand_id
1 'polypeptide(L)'
;MRTLMHETRRRLASPARTTRLAVVIGRLLGLAFLVCFATGLYSHFLQDPLPWMRFPTAPVSLYRLSQGIHITAGIACVPLLLAKLWIVFPELLTYPPVTGVVSFLERASIAVFVGASLLEVAMGLLNTFQWVPFPFYFRQTHFALAFVVIGSLAIHIGVKLPAIAGHWRRGQADESPIVEDQSAATAADGTPARAPRGVTGRVLAWIDDTPVTPTPIARRGFLVAVGASVAAVVGLTAGQSFRILAPLNAFGPRVMGTGPQGLPVNRTAEAAGVTESAVDPAWALTVSNGSVSRAFTMDDLRGMGLVTATLPISCVEGWSQSATWRGVRLMDLMDQVGADPVARLRVTSLEKSGGFRRTEMGPEYVRDPLTLVALELDGAPLDIQHGYPARMIAPGRPGVLQTKWLSTLEVM
;
A
#
# COMPACT_ATOMS: atom_id res chain seq x y z
N MET A 1 -16.69 -15.99 35.02
CA MET A 1 -16.11 -15.73 33.68
C MET A 1 -17.05 -16.13 32.54
N ARG A 2 -17.51 -17.40 32.47
CA ARG A 2 -18.46 -17.89 31.44
C ARG A 2 -19.74 -17.03 31.29
N THR A 3 -20.44 -16.75 32.39
CA THR A 3 -21.67 -15.93 32.39
C THR A 3 -21.43 -14.51 31.88
N LEU A 4 -20.32 -13.89 32.32
CA LEU A 4 -19.91 -12.54 31.91
C LEU A 4 -19.58 -12.47 30.41
N MET A 5 -18.92 -13.50 29.85
CA MET A 5 -18.64 -13.58 28.40
C MET A 5 -19.92 -13.78 27.58
N HIS A 6 -20.84 -14.65 28.02
CA HIS A 6 -22.14 -14.81 27.36
C HIS A 6 -22.99 -13.54 27.41
N GLU A 7 -23.03 -12.86 28.55
CA GLU A 7 -23.76 -11.60 28.71
C GLU A 7 -23.16 -10.49 27.84
N THR A 8 -21.83 -10.40 27.77
CA THR A 8 -21.12 -9.49 26.87
C THR A 8 -21.44 -9.79 25.41
N ARG A 9 -21.46 -11.08 25.01
CA ARG A 9 -21.82 -11.50 23.65
C ARG A 9 -23.25 -11.13 23.28
N ARG A 10 -24.21 -11.30 24.21
CA ARG A 10 -25.61 -10.88 24.02
C ARG A 10 -25.74 -9.36 23.88
N ARG A 11 -25.06 -8.58 24.72
CA ARG A 11 -25.04 -7.10 24.62
C ARG A 11 -24.37 -6.59 23.34
N LEU A 12 -23.45 -7.38 22.77
CA LEU A 12 -22.79 -7.11 21.50
C LEU A 12 -23.55 -7.67 20.28
N ALA A 13 -24.64 -8.40 20.48
CA ALA A 13 -25.45 -8.87 19.35
C ALA A 13 -26.03 -7.64 18.64
N SER A 14 -25.81 -7.56 17.32
CA SER A 14 -26.33 -6.48 16.49
C SER A 14 -27.01 -7.08 15.28
N PRO A 15 -28.19 -6.58 14.87
CA PRO A 15 -28.87 -7.05 13.68
C PRO A 15 -28.02 -6.84 12.40
N ALA A 16 -27.03 -5.96 12.42
CA ALA A 16 -26.10 -5.78 11.31
C ALA A 16 -25.02 -6.88 11.20
N ARG A 17 -24.73 -7.63 12.28
CA ARG A 17 -23.67 -8.66 12.30
C ARG A 17 -24.18 -9.98 11.75
N THR A 18 -24.03 -10.17 10.43
CA THR A 18 -24.52 -11.36 9.71
C THR A 18 -23.43 -12.05 8.93
N THR A 19 -23.57 -13.36 8.69
CA THR A 19 -22.60 -14.17 7.93
C THR A 19 -22.43 -13.61 6.53
N ARG A 20 -23.54 -13.25 5.88
CA ARG A 20 -23.55 -12.66 4.54
C ARG A 20 -22.71 -11.38 4.48
N LEU A 21 -22.88 -10.48 5.46
CA LEU A 21 -22.09 -9.25 5.51
C LEU A 21 -20.61 -9.53 5.77
N ALA A 22 -20.31 -10.46 6.67
CA ALA A 22 -18.93 -10.90 6.93
C ALA A 22 -18.24 -11.43 5.67
N VAL A 23 -18.98 -12.14 4.81
CA VAL A 23 -18.49 -12.65 3.51
C VAL A 23 -18.31 -11.52 2.50
N VAL A 24 -19.27 -10.59 2.36
CA VAL A 24 -19.16 -9.46 1.43
C VAL A 24 -17.96 -8.58 1.75
N ILE A 25 -17.83 -8.13 3.01
CA ILE A 25 -16.67 -7.34 3.43
C ILE A 25 -15.37 -8.15 3.29
N GLY A 26 -15.40 -9.44 3.63
CA GLY A 26 -14.25 -10.33 3.47
C GLY A 26 -13.78 -10.47 2.02
N ARG A 27 -14.70 -10.51 1.04
CA ARG A 27 -14.37 -10.56 -0.40
C ARG A 27 -13.74 -9.25 -0.89
N LEU A 28 -14.30 -8.11 -0.48
CA LEU A 28 -13.74 -6.81 -0.83
C LEU A 28 -12.33 -6.64 -0.26
N LEU A 29 -12.15 -7.02 1.01
CA LEU A 29 -10.84 -6.98 1.66
C LEU A 29 -9.84 -7.96 1.02
N GLY A 30 -10.27 -9.19 0.71
CA GLY A 30 -9.43 -10.16 0.01
C GLY A 30 -8.99 -9.67 -1.37
N LEU A 31 -9.89 -9.05 -2.14
CA LEU A 31 -9.55 -8.41 -3.42
C LEU A 31 -8.55 -7.27 -3.22
N ALA A 32 -8.76 -6.40 -2.23
CA ALA A 32 -7.86 -5.29 -1.93
C ALA A 32 -6.45 -5.81 -1.55
N PHE A 33 -6.36 -6.85 -0.72
CA PHE A 33 -5.08 -7.49 -0.39
C PHE A 33 -4.39 -8.12 -1.60
N LEU A 34 -5.13 -8.78 -2.49
CA LEU A 34 -4.55 -9.33 -3.72
C LEU A 34 -4.03 -8.24 -4.65
N VAL A 35 -4.76 -7.12 -4.77
CA VAL A 35 -4.33 -5.95 -5.54
C VAL A 35 -3.07 -5.35 -4.93
N CYS A 36 -3.03 -5.10 -3.61
CA CYS A 36 -1.85 -4.62 -2.91
C CYS A 36 -0.66 -5.58 -3.09
N PHE A 37 -0.88 -6.89 -2.95
CA PHE A 37 0.17 -7.89 -3.09
C PHE A 37 0.76 -7.89 -4.51
N ALA A 38 -0.08 -7.96 -5.55
CA ALA A 38 0.39 -7.98 -6.94
C ALA A 38 1.13 -6.69 -7.33
N THR A 39 0.56 -5.53 -7.01
CA THR A 39 1.19 -4.23 -7.28
C THR A 39 2.44 -4.00 -6.43
N GLY A 40 2.47 -4.54 -5.20
CA GLY A 40 3.62 -4.51 -4.30
C GLY A 40 4.77 -5.37 -4.81
N LEU A 41 4.49 -6.58 -5.32
CA LEU A 41 5.47 -7.43 -5.98
C LEU A 41 6.08 -6.73 -7.20
N TYR A 42 5.25 -6.10 -8.04
CA TYR A 42 5.75 -5.32 -9.18
C TYR A 42 6.66 -4.17 -8.73
N SER A 43 6.25 -3.42 -7.69
CA SER A 43 7.05 -2.34 -7.11
C SER A 43 8.37 -2.84 -6.50
N HIS A 44 8.37 -4.02 -5.88
CA HIS A 44 9.56 -4.66 -5.31
C HIS A 44 10.53 -5.09 -6.40
N PHE A 45 10.10 -5.85 -7.41
CA PHE A 45 11.00 -6.32 -8.46
C PHE A 45 11.51 -5.22 -9.39
N LEU A 46 10.80 -4.08 -9.48
CA LEU A 46 11.36 -2.88 -10.13
C LEU A 46 12.55 -2.28 -9.36
N GLN A 47 12.56 -2.40 -8.04
CA GLN A 47 13.63 -1.88 -7.18
C GLN A 47 14.77 -2.87 -7.01
N ASP A 48 14.44 -4.15 -6.86
CA ASP A 48 15.36 -5.24 -6.59
C ASP A 48 15.12 -6.38 -7.62
N PRO A 49 15.43 -6.15 -8.91
CA PRO A 49 15.16 -7.13 -9.98
C PRO A 49 16.04 -8.37 -9.85
N LEU A 50 15.49 -9.53 -10.20
CA LEU A 50 16.31 -10.73 -10.42
C LEU A 50 17.18 -10.55 -11.68
N PRO A 51 18.33 -11.25 -11.82
CA PRO A 51 19.29 -11.01 -12.91
C PRO A 51 18.71 -11.11 -14.34
N TRP A 52 17.67 -11.91 -14.52
CA TRP A 52 17.01 -12.14 -15.81
C TRP A 52 15.80 -11.23 -16.05
N MET A 53 15.35 -10.48 -15.04
CA MET A 53 14.17 -9.63 -15.15
C MET A 53 14.51 -8.34 -15.90
N ARG A 54 13.65 -7.99 -16.85
CA ARG A 54 13.67 -6.74 -17.60
C ARG A 54 12.30 -6.11 -17.50
N PHE A 55 12.26 -4.79 -17.32
CA PHE A 55 11.00 -4.06 -17.17
C PHE A 55 10.77 -3.13 -18.37
N PRO A 56 9.52 -3.01 -18.83
CA PRO A 56 9.21 -2.07 -19.89
C PRO A 56 9.33 -0.63 -19.37
N THR A 57 9.97 0.23 -20.14
CA THR A 57 10.05 1.68 -19.88
C THR A 57 8.78 2.42 -20.35
N ALA A 58 7.97 1.78 -21.19
CA ALA A 58 6.71 2.30 -21.71
C ALA A 58 5.51 1.38 -21.38
N PRO A 59 4.31 1.93 -21.12
CA PRO A 59 4.02 3.36 -21.01
C PRO A 59 4.63 3.96 -19.74
N VAL A 60 5.10 5.21 -19.81
CA VAL A 60 5.81 5.90 -18.70
C VAL A 60 4.95 6.03 -17.43
N SER A 61 3.63 5.92 -17.57
CA SER A 61 2.66 5.98 -16.48
C SER A 61 2.41 4.64 -15.79
N LEU A 62 2.99 3.53 -16.25
CA LEU A 62 2.69 2.19 -15.72
C LEU A 62 2.98 2.10 -14.22
N TYR A 63 4.18 2.48 -13.81
CA TYR A 63 4.55 2.46 -12.39
C TYR A 63 3.71 3.44 -11.57
N ARG A 64 3.44 4.65 -12.10
CA ARG A 64 2.54 5.62 -11.47
C ARG A 64 1.17 5.02 -11.15
N LEU A 65 0.56 4.38 -12.15
CA LEU A 65 -0.75 3.76 -12.03
C LEU A 65 -0.74 2.60 -11.02
N SER A 66 0.22 1.68 -11.17
CA SER A 66 0.38 0.55 -10.26
C SER A 66 0.55 0.99 -8.81
N GLN A 67 1.44 1.96 -8.56
CA GLN A 67 1.73 2.45 -7.22
C GLN A 67 0.55 3.25 -6.63
N GLY A 68 -0.15 4.05 -7.45
CA GLY A 68 -1.37 4.74 -7.03
C GLY A 68 -2.49 3.76 -6.65
N ILE A 69 -2.67 2.68 -7.42
CA ILE A 69 -3.61 1.60 -7.11
C ILE A 69 -3.22 0.90 -5.80
N HIS A 70 -1.94 0.57 -5.62
CA HIS A 70 -1.42 -0.08 -4.42
C HIS A 70 -1.79 0.69 -3.15
N ILE A 71 -1.49 1.99 -3.12
CA ILE A 71 -1.71 2.83 -1.95
C ILE A 71 -3.20 3.09 -1.73
N THR A 72 -3.96 3.34 -2.81
CA THR A 72 -5.41 3.54 -2.71
C THR A 72 -6.12 2.30 -2.17
N ALA A 73 -5.74 1.11 -2.64
CA ALA A 73 -6.27 -0.16 -2.13
C ALA A 73 -5.87 -0.38 -0.66
N GLY A 74 -4.62 -0.06 -0.29
CA GLY A 74 -4.14 -0.14 1.10
C GLY A 74 -4.91 0.78 2.04
N ILE A 75 -5.20 2.02 1.61
CA ILE A 75 -6.02 2.96 2.39
C ILE A 75 -7.46 2.44 2.51
N ALA A 76 -8.04 1.88 1.44
CA ALA A 76 -9.37 1.28 1.48
C ALA A 76 -9.46 0.08 2.45
N CYS A 77 -8.35 -0.65 2.66
CA CYS A 77 -8.30 -1.74 3.64
C CYS A 77 -8.56 -1.26 5.07
N VAL A 78 -8.27 0.00 5.44
CA VAL A 78 -8.46 0.50 6.82
C VAL A 78 -9.92 0.39 7.27
N PRO A 79 -10.91 1.07 6.65
CA PRO A 79 -12.31 0.94 7.04
C PRO A 79 -12.86 -0.47 6.79
N LEU A 80 -12.39 -1.19 5.77
CA LEU A 80 -12.82 -2.56 5.50
C LEU A 80 -12.37 -3.55 6.60
N LEU A 81 -11.15 -3.41 7.10
CA LEU A 81 -10.62 -4.20 8.22
C LEU A 81 -11.38 -3.90 9.49
N LEU A 82 -11.59 -2.61 9.82
CA LEU A 82 -12.37 -2.22 10.99
C LEU A 82 -13.80 -2.75 10.92
N ALA A 83 -14.44 -2.66 9.76
CA ALA A 83 -15.77 -3.24 9.53
C ALA A 83 -15.75 -4.77 9.72
N LYS A 84 -14.77 -5.46 9.14
CA LYS A 84 -14.63 -6.92 9.27
C LYS A 84 -14.44 -7.34 10.72
N LEU A 85 -13.53 -6.67 11.44
CA LEU A 85 -13.24 -6.93 12.84
C LEU A 85 -14.46 -6.67 13.71
N TRP A 86 -15.18 -5.57 13.49
CA TRP A 86 -16.41 -5.28 14.21
C TRP A 86 -17.48 -6.35 14.01
N ILE A 87 -17.62 -6.90 12.79
CA ILE A 87 -18.58 -7.97 12.49
C ILE A 87 -18.21 -9.26 13.24
N VAL A 88 -16.94 -9.65 13.23
CA VAL A 88 -16.48 -10.95 13.79
C VAL A 88 -16.09 -10.87 15.25
N PHE A 89 -16.04 -9.68 15.86
CA PHE A 89 -15.61 -9.46 17.24
C PHE A 89 -16.29 -10.38 18.28
N PRO A 90 -17.62 -10.63 18.23
CA PRO A 90 -18.26 -11.56 19.17
C PRO A 90 -17.72 -12.99 19.12
N GLU A 91 -17.28 -13.45 17.95
CA GLU A 91 -16.72 -14.80 17.75
C GLU A 91 -15.32 -14.95 18.36
N LEU A 92 -14.62 -13.84 18.61
CA LEU A 92 -13.37 -13.83 19.35
C LEU A 92 -13.59 -14.11 20.85
N LEU A 93 -14.82 -13.91 21.35
CA LEU A 93 -15.19 -14.03 22.77
C LEU A 93 -15.98 -15.31 23.11
N THR A 94 -15.93 -16.33 22.26
CA THR A 94 -16.57 -17.64 22.52
C THR A 94 -15.89 -18.39 23.68
N TYR A 95 -16.68 -19.11 24.49
CA TYR A 95 -16.19 -19.90 25.62
C TYR A 95 -16.72 -21.36 25.56
N PRO A 96 -15.90 -22.38 25.88
CA PRO A 96 -14.46 -22.29 26.13
C PRO A 96 -13.70 -21.86 24.86
N PRO A 97 -12.63 -21.05 24.98
CA PRO A 97 -11.94 -20.53 23.81
C PRO A 97 -11.26 -21.65 23.02
N VAL A 98 -10.70 -22.65 23.70
CA VAL A 98 -10.05 -23.80 23.05
C VAL A 98 -10.74 -25.06 23.52
N THR A 99 -11.28 -25.82 22.58
CA THR A 99 -11.92 -27.13 22.84
C THR A 99 -10.99 -28.32 22.55
N GLY A 100 -9.84 -28.07 21.93
CA GLY A 100 -8.82 -29.07 21.59
C GLY A 100 -7.73 -28.50 20.67
N VAL A 101 -6.80 -29.35 20.23
CA VAL A 101 -5.63 -28.94 19.43
C VAL A 101 -6.04 -28.30 18.10
N VAL A 102 -7.03 -28.86 17.41
CA VAL A 102 -7.52 -28.31 16.13
C VAL A 102 -8.13 -26.92 16.32
N SER A 103 -8.98 -26.75 17.36
CA SER A 103 -9.58 -25.45 17.68
C SER A 103 -8.53 -24.41 18.07
N PHE A 104 -7.48 -24.82 18.77
CA PHE A 104 -6.33 -23.97 19.07
C PHE A 104 -5.62 -23.50 17.80
N LEU A 105 -5.28 -24.43 16.90
CA LEU A 105 -4.60 -24.10 15.64
C LEU A 105 -5.44 -23.19 14.74
N GLU A 106 -6.76 -23.43 14.67
CA GLU A 106 -7.68 -22.55 13.94
C GLU A 106 -7.61 -21.12 14.50
N ARG A 107 -7.71 -20.94 15.82
CA ARG A 107 -7.63 -19.61 16.45
C ARG A 107 -6.27 -18.96 16.32
N ALA A 108 -5.20 -19.72 16.46
CA ALA A 108 -3.84 -19.24 16.27
C ALA A 108 -3.66 -18.71 14.84
N SER A 109 -4.17 -19.44 13.83
CA SER A 109 -4.12 -19.01 12.43
C SER A 109 -4.88 -17.69 12.20
N ILE A 110 -6.06 -17.53 12.84
CA ILE A 110 -6.85 -16.29 12.77
C ILE A 110 -6.12 -15.14 13.46
N ALA A 111 -5.52 -15.38 14.63
CA ALA A 111 -4.76 -14.37 15.37
C ALA A 111 -3.56 -13.88 14.55
N VAL A 112 -2.81 -14.78 13.92
CA VAL A 112 -1.71 -14.44 13.01
C VAL A 112 -2.22 -13.62 11.82
N PHE A 113 -3.30 -14.06 11.17
CA PHE A 113 -3.86 -13.35 10.02
C PHE A 113 -4.32 -11.92 10.38
N VAL A 114 -5.04 -11.77 11.49
CA VAL A 114 -5.53 -10.47 11.97
C VAL A 114 -4.36 -9.56 12.37
N GLY A 115 -3.42 -10.07 13.17
CA GLY A 115 -2.25 -9.32 13.61
C GLY A 115 -1.38 -8.85 12.44
N ALA A 116 -1.09 -9.76 11.50
CA ALA A 116 -0.33 -9.45 10.30
C ALA A 116 -1.05 -8.42 9.42
N SER A 117 -2.37 -8.57 9.21
CA SER A 117 -3.17 -7.64 8.41
C SER A 117 -3.20 -6.23 8.99
N LEU A 118 -3.39 -6.12 10.30
CA LEU A 118 -3.40 -4.83 11.01
C LEU A 118 -2.03 -4.16 10.94
N LEU A 119 -0.97 -4.92 11.20
CA LEU A 119 0.40 -4.41 11.16
C LEU A 119 0.80 -3.98 9.73
N GLU A 120 0.51 -4.80 8.71
CA GLU A 120 0.81 -4.50 7.30
C GLU A 120 0.17 -3.19 6.87
N VAL A 121 -1.14 -3.03 7.09
CA VAL A 121 -1.88 -1.82 6.68
C VAL A 121 -1.44 -0.61 7.50
N ALA A 122 -1.19 -0.76 8.81
CA ALA A 122 -0.70 0.33 9.64
C ALA A 122 0.69 0.79 9.19
N MET A 123 1.65 -0.13 9.03
CA MET A 123 3.00 0.22 8.57
C MET A 123 2.95 0.91 7.20
N GLY A 124 2.19 0.36 6.25
CA GLY A 124 2.02 0.94 4.92
C GLY A 124 1.49 2.36 4.99
N LEU A 125 0.43 2.60 5.77
CA LEU A 125 -0.16 3.92 5.97
C LEU A 125 0.85 4.89 6.59
N LEU A 126 1.51 4.53 7.69
CA LEU A 126 2.47 5.41 8.37
C LEU A 126 3.68 5.75 7.49
N ASN A 127 4.12 4.80 6.65
CA ASN A 127 5.18 5.04 5.68
C ASN A 127 4.80 6.12 4.65
N THR A 128 3.52 6.23 4.24
CA THR A 128 3.10 7.32 3.34
C THR A 128 3.31 8.71 3.96
N PHE A 129 3.26 8.80 5.29
CA PHE A 129 3.55 10.02 6.05
C PHE A 129 5.04 10.16 6.43
N GLN A 130 5.90 9.27 5.94
CA GLN A 130 7.33 9.18 6.32
C GLN A 130 7.56 9.01 7.82
N TRP A 131 6.55 8.53 8.55
CA TRP A 131 6.66 8.29 9.97
C TRP A 131 6.90 6.79 10.21
N VAL A 132 8.15 6.45 10.51
CA VAL A 132 8.57 5.05 10.74
C VAL A 132 9.02 4.93 12.19
N PRO A 133 8.10 4.71 13.15
CA PRO A 133 8.44 4.56 14.57
C PRO A 133 9.05 3.19 14.90
N PHE A 134 9.26 2.33 13.89
CA PHE A 134 9.64 0.95 14.07
C PHE A 134 11.16 0.77 14.05
N PRO A 135 11.71 -0.16 14.87
CA PRO A 135 13.15 -0.41 14.93
C PRO A 135 13.67 -1.28 13.76
N PHE A 136 12.82 -1.62 12.78
CA PHE A 136 13.12 -2.53 11.67
C PHE A 136 12.95 -1.86 10.31
N TYR A 137 13.56 -2.46 9.27
CA TYR A 137 13.52 -1.94 7.91
C TYR A 137 12.16 -2.16 7.25
N PHE A 138 11.41 -1.06 7.09
CA PHE A 138 10.07 -1.06 6.48
C PHE A 138 9.95 -1.92 5.23
N ARG A 139 10.81 -1.73 4.21
CA ARG A 139 10.70 -2.44 2.93
C ARG A 139 10.78 -3.96 3.07
N GLN A 140 11.74 -4.44 3.85
CA GLN A 140 11.97 -5.87 4.05
C GLN A 140 10.83 -6.49 4.85
N THR A 141 10.43 -5.82 5.94
CA THR A 141 9.34 -6.29 6.80
C THR A 141 8.00 -6.29 6.08
N HIS A 142 7.66 -5.21 5.38
CA HIS A 142 6.43 -5.09 4.61
C HIS A 142 6.37 -6.12 3.47
N PHE A 143 7.49 -6.37 2.78
CA PHE A 143 7.54 -7.44 1.77
C PHE A 143 7.29 -8.83 2.37
N ALA A 144 8.00 -9.18 3.45
CA ALA A 144 7.84 -10.49 4.08
C ALA A 144 6.45 -10.67 4.70
N LEU A 145 5.92 -9.65 5.35
CA LEU A 145 4.61 -9.69 6.00
C LEU A 145 3.48 -9.80 4.97
N ALA A 146 3.63 -9.23 3.78
CA ALA A 146 2.66 -9.43 2.69
C ALA A 146 2.48 -10.93 2.34
N PHE A 147 3.55 -11.73 2.32
CA PHE A 147 3.43 -13.19 2.12
C PHE A 147 2.76 -13.88 3.30
N VAL A 148 3.02 -13.43 4.53
CA VAL A 148 2.33 -13.95 5.72
C VAL A 148 0.83 -13.66 5.62
N VAL A 149 0.43 -12.45 5.23
CA VAL A 149 -0.97 -12.06 5.05
C VAL A 149 -1.64 -12.90 3.96
N ILE A 150 -1.04 -13.04 2.78
CA ILE A 150 -1.62 -13.82 1.68
C ILE A 150 -1.65 -15.32 1.99
N GLY A 151 -0.57 -15.86 2.57
CA GLY A 151 -0.50 -17.27 2.98
C GLY A 151 -1.54 -17.60 4.06
N SER A 152 -1.67 -16.74 5.08
CA SER A 152 -2.68 -16.93 6.13
C SER A 152 -4.11 -16.70 5.63
N LEU A 153 -4.34 -15.79 4.68
CA LEU A 153 -5.62 -15.66 3.97
C LEU A 153 -5.97 -16.95 3.21
N ALA A 154 -5.01 -17.55 2.49
CA ALA A 154 -5.22 -18.81 1.78
C ALA A 154 -5.56 -19.95 2.74
N ILE A 155 -4.84 -20.07 3.87
CA ILE A 155 -5.15 -21.02 4.94
C ILE A 155 -6.56 -20.76 5.50
N HIS A 156 -6.89 -19.50 5.81
CA HIS A 156 -8.20 -19.11 6.33
C HIS A 156 -9.34 -19.51 5.40
N ILE A 157 -9.18 -19.26 4.10
CA ILE A 157 -10.15 -19.68 3.07
C ILE A 157 -10.23 -21.20 3.00
N GLY A 158 -9.08 -21.90 2.97
CA GLY A 158 -9.01 -23.36 2.90
C GLY A 158 -9.71 -24.06 4.08
N VAL A 159 -9.50 -23.58 5.30
CA VAL A 159 -10.15 -24.10 6.51
C VAL A 159 -11.67 -23.92 6.47
N LYS A 160 -12.16 -22.79 5.92
CA LYS A 160 -13.59 -22.51 5.82
C LYS A 160 -14.25 -23.07 4.54
N LEU A 161 -13.47 -23.53 3.57
CA LEU A 161 -13.96 -24.01 2.28
C LEU A 161 -14.96 -25.18 2.40
N PRO A 162 -14.78 -26.19 3.27
CA PRO A 162 -15.76 -27.26 3.43
C PRO A 162 -17.13 -26.77 3.92
N ALA A 163 -17.15 -25.80 4.84
CA ALA A 163 -18.39 -25.20 5.32
C ALA A 163 -19.10 -24.39 4.23
N ILE A 164 -18.34 -23.63 3.43
CA ILE A 164 -18.86 -22.88 2.28
C ILE A 164 -19.42 -23.84 1.22
N ALA A 165 -18.68 -24.89 0.88
CA ALA A 165 -19.09 -25.89 -0.09
C ALA A 165 -20.31 -26.69 0.38
N GLY A 166 -20.41 -26.99 1.68
CA GLY A 166 -21.58 -27.62 2.29
C GLY A 166 -22.84 -26.75 2.20
N HIS A 167 -22.70 -25.45 2.42
CA HIS A 167 -23.81 -24.50 2.28
C HIS A 167 -24.29 -24.40 0.82
N TRP A 168 -23.38 -24.35 -0.15
CA TRP A 168 -23.75 -24.31 -1.58
C TRP A 168 -24.40 -25.61 -2.07
N ARG A 169 -24.03 -26.77 -1.52
CA ARG A 169 -24.65 -28.06 -1.86
C ARG A 169 -26.05 -28.25 -1.27
N ARG A 170 -26.41 -27.55 -0.19
CA ARG A 170 -27.72 -27.71 0.49
C ARG A 170 -28.85 -26.80 -0.04
N GLY A 171 -28.56 -25.85 -0.92
CA GLY A 171 -29.57 -24.90 -1.44
C GLY A 171 -30.02 -23.87 -0.38
N GLN A 172 -30.63 -22.77 -0.84
CA GLN A 172 -31.05 -21.59 -0.04
C GLN A 172 -32.21 -21.86 0.95
N ALA A 173 -32.08 -22.87 1.81
CA ALA A 173 -33.08 -23.18 2.84
C ALA A 173 -32.48 -23.05 4.25
N ASP A 174 -31.75 -21.97 4.55
CA ASP A 174 -31.57 -21.47 5.91
C ASP A 174 -30.78 -20.15 5.90
N GLU A 175 -31.42 -19.01 6.20
CA GLU A 175 -30.71 -17.75 6.50
C GLU A 175 -30.57 -17.64 8.04
N SER A 176 -29.82 -18.57 8.65
CA SER A 176 -29.67 -18.62 10.11
C SER A 176 -28.71 -17.51 10.61
N PRO A 177 -29.02 -16.82 11.73
CA PRO A 177 -28.10 -15.87 12.37
C PRO A 177 -26.78 -16.52 12.79
N ILE A 178 -25.68 -15.75 12.90
CA ILE A 178 -24.36 -16.23 13.37
C ILE A 178 -24.45 -16.80 14.80
N VAL A 179 -25.45 -16.37 15.58
CA VAL A 179 -25.72 -16.88 16.93
C VAL A 179 -26.93 -17.80 16.84
N GLU A 180 -26.69 -19.11 16.88
CA GLU A 180 -27.74 -20.07 17.24
C GLU A 180 -28.16 -19.80 18.68
N ASP A 181 -29.39 -19.35 18.85
CA ASP A 181 -30.03 -19.40 20.16
C ASP A 181 -30.36 -20.86 20.47
N GLN A 182 -29.53 -21.51 21.30
CA GLN A 182 -29.77 -22.88 21.76
C GLN A 182 -31.05 -23.01 22.60
N SER A 183 -31.80 -21.92 22.84
CA SER A 183 -33.12 -21.98 23.50
C SER A 183 -34.21 -22.61 22.62
N ALA A 184 -34.07 -22.58 21.29
CA ALA A 184 -35.11 -23.07 20.37
C ALA A 184 -35.15 -24.60 20.24
N ALA A 185 -34.03 -25.28 20.50
CA ALA A 185 -33.95 -26.75 20.40
C ALA A 185 -34.57 -27.49 21.59
N THR A 186 -34.90 -26.79 22.69
CA THR A 186 -35.58 -27.37 23.86
C THR A 186 -37.07 -27.05 23.92
N ALA A 187 -37.65 -26.36 22.93
CA ALA A 187 -39.05 -25.96 22.91
C ALA A 187 -39.97 -26.92 22.11
N ALA A 188 -39.53 -28.16 21.89
CA ALA A 188 -40.33 -29.19 21.21
C ALA A 188 -41.08 -30.12 22.18
N ASP A 189 -41.31 -29.68 23.42
CA ASP A 189 -42.23 -30.36 24.34
C ASP A 189 -43.38 -29.42 24.70
N GLY A 190 -44.60 -29.84 24.35
CA GLY A 190 -45.77 -28.98 24.31
C GLY A 190 -46.26 -28.55 25.68
N THR A 191 -46.25 -27.24 25.94
CA THR A 191 -47.21 -26.60 26.85
C THR A 191 -47.40 -25.14 26.42
N PRO A 192 -48.63 -24.63 26.22
CA PRO A 192 -48.82 -23.24 25.83
C PRO A 192 -48.40 -22.30 26.97
N ALA A 193 -47.37 -21.50 26.73
CA ALA A 193 -46.90 -20.48 27.66
C ALA A 193 -47.99 -19.42 27.90
N ARG A 194 -48.34 -19.22 29.16
CA ARG A 194 -49.39 -18.29 29.60
C ARG A 194 -48.94 -16.84 29.39
N ALA A 195 -49.76 -16.03 28.72
CA ALA A 195 -49.47 -14.61 28.48
C ALA A 195 -49.18 -13.83 29.79
N PRO A 196 -48.16 -12.95 29.83
CA PRO A 196 -47.76 -12.26 31.05
C PRO A 196 -48.83 -11.27 31.49
N ARG A 197 -49.32 -11.42 32.73
CA ARG A 197 -50.29 -10.51 33.36
C ARG A 197 -49.57 -9.55 34.32
N GLY A 198 -49.99 -8.29 34.31
CA GLY A 198 -49.44 -7.22 35.16
C GLY A 198 -48.53 -6.24 34.43
N VAL A 199 -48.36 -5.04 34.99
CA VAL A 199 -47.49 -3.98 34.43
C VAL A 199 -46.02 -4.42 34.50
N THR A 200 -45.62 -5.01 35.62
CA THR A 200 -44.25 -5.52 35.85
C THR A 200 -43.88 -6.67 34.91
N GLY A 201 -44.82 -7.59 34.64
CA GLY A 201 -44.61 -8.70 33.69
C GLY A 201 -44.52 -8.24 32.23
N ARG A 202 -45.23 -7.16 31.87
CA ARG A 202 -45.10 -6.52 30.55
C ARG A 202 -43.82 -5.71 30.41
N VAL A 203 -43.36 -5.06 31.48
CA VAL A 203 -42.09 -4.33 31.52
C VAL A 203 -40.90 -5.29 31.44
N LEU A 204 -40.94 -6.42 32.16
CA LEU A 204 -39.91 -7.46 32.06
C LEU A 204 -39.89 -8.12 30.67
N ALA A 205 -41.05 -8.44 30.10
CA ALA A 205 -41.13 -8.94 28.72
C ALA A 205 -40.63 -7.93 27.66
N TRP A 206 -40.83 -6.64 27.89
CA TRP A 206 -40.28 -5.56 27.03
C TRP A 206 -38.77 -5.37 27.20
N ILE A 207 -38.24 -5.63 28.41
CA ILE A 207 -36.79 -5.64 28.71
C ILE A 207 -36.11 -6.89 28.13
N ASP A 208 -36.80 -8.03 28.14
CA ASP A 208 -36.34 -9.33 27.64
C ASP A 208 -36.58 -9.53 26.14
N ASP A 209 -37.26 -8.59 25.48
CA ASP A 209 -37.47 -8.59 24.03
C ASP A 209 -36.13 -8.36 23.32
N THR A 210 -35.45 -9.46 23.00
CA THR A 210 -34.24 -9.44 22.18
C THR A 210 -34.65 -9.06 20.76
N PRO A 211 -34.02 -8.08 20.09
CA PRO A 211 -34.44 -7.72 18.75
C PRO A 211 -34.27 -8.91 17.81
N VAL A 212 -35.40 -9.47 17.38
CA VAL A 212 -35.49 -10.56 16.42
C VAL A 212 -35.29 -10.00 15.01
N THR A 213 -34.47 -10.70 14.22
CA THR A 213 -34.15 -10.49 12.80
C THR A 213 -33.47 -9.16 12.43
N PRO A 214 -32.36 -9.21 11.67
CA PRO A 214 -31.83 -8.06 10.96
C PRO A 214 -32.90 -7.35 10.14
N THR A 215 -33.31 -6.14 10.55
CA THR A 215 -34.08 -5.29 9.64
C THR A 215 -33.19 -4.98 8.42
N PRO A 216 -33.68 -5.16 7.18
CA PRO A 216 -32.91 -4.86 5.97
C PRO A 216 -32.31 -3.45 5.95
N ILE A 217 -32.96 -2.51 6.64
CA ILE A 217 -32.54 -1.12 6.83
C ILE A 217 -31.22 -1.04 7.61
N ALA A 218 -31.02 -1.82 8.68
CA ALA A 218 -29.79 -1.84 9.46
C ALA A 218 -28.58 -2.38 8.65
N ARG A 219 -28.81 -3.41 7.81
CA ARG A 219 -27.78 -3.98 6.92
C ARG A 219 -27.36 -2.98 5.82
N ARG A 220 -28.35 -2.36 5.17
CA ARG A 220 -28.12 -1.34 4.14
C ARG A 220 -27.42 -0.13 4.72
N GLY A 221 -27.86 0.36 5.88
CA GLY A 221 -27.22 1.47 6.59
C GLY A 221 -25.74 1.20 6.91
N PHE A 222 -25.41 0.00 7.41
CA PHE A 222 -24.02 -0.37 7.66
C PHE A 222 -23.17 -0.41 6.39
N LEU A 223 -23.65 -1.07 5.32
CA LEU A 223 -22.92 -1.12 4.05
C LEU A 223 -22.72 0.27 3.42
N VAL A 224 -23.74 1.13 3.50
CA VAL A 224 -23.64 2.53 3.07
C VAL A 224 -22.60 3.27 3.91
N ALA A 225 -22.59 3.10 5.23
CA ALA A 225 -21.61 3.75 6.11
C ALA A 225 -20.16 3.28 5.82
N VAL A 226 -19.95 1.98 5.61
CA VAL A 226 -18.63 1.44 5.23
C VAL A 226 -18.22 1.93 3.84
N GLY A 227 -19.13 1.87 2.87
CA GLY A 227 -18.89 2.36 1.51
C GLY A 227 -18.58 3.86 1.48
N ALA A 228 -19.33 4.67 2.22
CA ALA A 228 -19.11 6.10 2.37
C ALA A 228 -17.76 6.38 3.07
N SER A 229 -17.41 5.61 4.10
CA SER A 229 -16.11 5.72 4.77
C SER A 229 -14.96 5.42 3.81
N VAL A 230 -15.04 4.32 3.05
CA VAL A 230 -14.05 3.97 2.01
C VAL A 230 -13.96 5.08 0.96
N ALA A 231 -15.10 5.52 0.42
CA ALA A 231 -15.14 6.56 -0.60
C ALA A 231 -14.57 7.89 -0.10
N ALA A 232 -14.84 8.26 1.16
CA ALA A 232 -14.31 9.46 1.78
C ALA A 232 -12.79 9.38 1.96
N VAL A 233 -12.27 8.32 2.61
CA VAL A 233 -10.81 8.23 2.85
C VAL A 233 -10.03 8.12 1.54
N VAL A 234 -10.52 7.37 0.56
CA VAL A 234 -9.90 7.26 -0.77
C VAL A 234 -10.02 8.58 -1.52
N GLY A 235 -11.22 9.15 -1.62
CA GLY A 235 -11.48 10.38 -2.37
C GLY A 235 -10.66 11.56 -1.86
N LEU A 236 -10.43 11.63 -0.54
CA LEU A 236 -9.69 12.72 0.09
C LEU A 236 -8.16 12.52 0.14
N THR A 237 -7.64 11.38 -0.34
CA THR A 237 -6.20 11.05 -0.30
C THR A 237 -5.62 10.63 -1.65
N ALA A 238 -6.43 10.07 -2.55
CA ALA A 238 -5.96 9.55 -3.84
C ALA A 238 -5.50 10.65 -4.80
N GLY A 239 -5.83 11.92 -4.53
CA GLY A 239 -5.36 13.07 -5.30
C GLY A 239 -3.86 13.31 -5.26
N GLN A 240 -3.13 12.72 -4.30
CA GLN A 240 -1.66 12.68 -4.34
C GLN A 240 -1.12 11.79 -5.47
N SER A 241 -1.87 10.74 -5.85
CA SER A 241 -1.49 9.74 -6.85
C SER A 241 -2.07 10.08 -8.22
N PHE A 242 -3.31 10.56 -8.27
CA PHE A 242 -4.08 10.80 -9.48
C PHE A 242 -4.44 12.27 -9.63
N ARG A 243 -3.88 12.92 -10.65
CA ARG A 243 -4.07 14.37 -10.90
C ARG A 243 -5.55 14.77 -10.97
N ILE A 244 -6.42 13.94 -11.55
CA ILE A 244 -7.86 14.25 -11.66
C ILE A 244 -8.55 14.39 -10.30
N LEU A 245 -7.99 13.77 -9.25
CA LEU A 245 -8.48 13.84 -7.88
C LEU A 245 -7.71 14.86 -7.02
N ALA A 246 -6.71 15.55 -7.57
CA ALA A 246 -5.90 16.52 -6.83
C ALA A 246 -6.72 17.60 -6.11
N PRO A 247 -7.83 18.15 -6.67
CA PRO A 247 -8.66 19.14 -5.97
C PRO A 247 -9.32 18.62 -4.69
N LEU A 248 -9.47 17.30 -4.54
CA LEU A 248 -10.09 16.66 -3.39
C LEU A 248 -9.06 16.24 -2.34
N ASN A 249 -7.76 16.39 -2.61
CA ASN A 249 -6.67 15.89 -1.77
C ASN A 249 -6.51 16.71 -0.48
N ALA A 250 -7.32 16.41 0.53
CA ALA A 250 -7.29 17.09 1.83
C ALA A 250 -6.33 16.43 2.82
N PHE A 251 -6.13 15.11 2.73
CA PHE A 251 -5.37 14.32 3.71
C PHE A 251 -4.16 13.59 3.12
N GLY A 252 -3.91 13.71 1.81
CA GLY A 252 -2.69 13.16 1.22
C GLY A 252 -1.46 13.88 1.76
N PRO A 253 -0.42 13.14 2.22
CA PRO A 253 0.79 13.74 2.80
C PRO A 253 1.56 14.63 1.83
N ARG A 254 1.41 14.39 0.51
CA ARG A 254 1.97 15.25 -0.53
C ARG A 254 0.87 15.85 -1.38
N VAL A 255 1.06 17.12 -1.72
CA VAL A 255 0.15 17.89 -2.56
C VAL A 255 0.89 18.28 -3.84
N MET A 256 0.31 17.97 -4.99
CA MET A 256 0.89 18.37 -6.29
C MET A 256 1.02 19.89 -6.37
N GLY A 257 2.11 20.39 -6.96
CA GLY A 257 2.34 21.83 -7.07
C GLY A 257 3.01 22.47 -5.85
N THR A 258 3.27 21.72 -4.78
CA THR A 258 3.92 22.23 -3.57
C THR A 258 5.40 21.89 -3.51
N GLY A 259 6.23 22.81 -3.00
CA GLY A 259 7.69 22.67 -2.93
C GLY A 259 8.43 23.54 -3.95
N PRO A 260 9.77 23.53 -3.93
CA PRO A 260 10.58 24.24 -4.91
C PRO A 260 10.22 23.83 -6.34
N GLN A 261 10.22 24.79 -7.27
CA GLN A 261 9.84 24.58 -8.67
C GLN A 261 8.45 23.91 -8.85
N GLY A 262 7.56 24.01 -7.86
CA GLY A 262 6.22 23.44 -7.91
C GLY A 262 6.18 21.90 -7.84
N LEU A 263 7.24 21.25 -7.37
CA LEU A 263 7.34 19.80 -7.29
C LEU A 263 7.62 19.33 -5.85
N PRO A 264 6.89 18.32 -5.32
CA PRO A 264 7.11 17.83 -3.97
C PRO A 264 8.51 17.23 -3.75
N VAL A 265 9.05 17.43 -2.55
CA VAL A 265 10.40 16.98 -2.17
C VAL A 265 10.31 15.84 -1.15
N ASN A 266 10.79 14.64 -1.52
CA ASN A 266 10.80 13.49 -0.61
C ASN A 266 11.91 13.52 0.43
N ARG A 267 13.09 13.95 -0.01
CA ARG A 267 14.37 13.92 0.72
C ARG A 267 15.05 15.25 0.47
N THR A 268 15.31 16.03 1.51
CA THR A 268 15.95 17.34 1.36
C THR A 268 17.47 17.22 1.21
N ALA A 269 18.12 18.24 0.62
CA ALA A 269 19.57 18.33 0.54
C ALA A 269 20.24 18.36 1.94
N GLU A 270 19.60 19.04 2.90
CA GLU A 270 20.00 19.08 4.31
C GLU A 270 20.10 17.66 4.90
N ALA A 271 18.99 16.91 4.83
CA ALA A 271 18.93 15.53 5.32
C ALA A 271 19.91 14.57 4.61
N ALA A 272 20.29 14.87 3.37
CA ALA A 272 21.30 14.12 2.61
C ALA A 272 22.75 14.58 2.90
N GLY A 273 22.95 15.71 3.59
CA GLY A 273 24.27 16.24 3.92
C GLY A 273 25.08 16.69 2.69
N VAL A 274 24.39 17.24 1.69
CA VAL A 274 24.98 17.64 0.38
C VAL A 274 24.85 19.14 0.09
N THR A 275 24.41 19.95 1.06
CA THR A 275 24.18 21.39 0.88
C THR A 275 25.41 22.15 0.38
N GLU A 276 26.61 21.75 0.81
CA GLU A 276 27.89 22.32 0.37
C GLU A 276 28.42 21.65 -0.91
N SER A 277 28.51 20.32 -0.92
CA SER A 277 29.14 19.58 -2.04
C SER A 277 28.37 19.67 -3.35
N ALA A 278 27.04 19.85 -3.30
CA ALA A 278 26.22 20.00 -4.49
C ALA A 278 26.39 21.37 -5.18
N VAL A 279 26.86 22.38 -4.46
CA VAL A 279 27.06 23.75 -5.01
C VAL A 279 28.53 24.09 -5.22
N ASP A 280 29.43 23.12 -4.99
CA ASP A 280 30.86 23.30 -5.20
C ASP A 280 31.15 23.59 -6.70
N PRO A 281 31.82 24.71 -7.03
CA PRO A 281 32.24 25.02 -8.40
C PRO A 281 33.15 23.94 -9.02
N ALA A 282 33.84 23.15 -8.19
CA ALA A 282 34.68 22.04 -8.62
C ALA A 282 33.89 20.74 -8.88
N TRP A 283 32.56 20.75 -8.73
CA TRP A 283 31.75 19.58 -9.05
C TRP A 283 31.91 19.16 -10.52
N ALA A 284 32.09 17.86 -10.71
CA ALA A 284 32.07 17.22 -12.02
C ALA A 284 31.40 15.85 -11.92
N LEU A 285 30.63 15.48 -12.94
CA LEU A 285 30.07 14.14 -13.08
C LEU A 285 31.14 13.20 -13.62
N THR A 286 31.51 12.18 -12.84
CA THR A 286 32.45 11.16 -13.31
C THR A 286 31.70 10.02 -13.99
N VAL A 287 32.09 9.67 -15.21
CA VAL A 287 31.55 8.53 -15.96
C VAL A 287 32.68 7.57 -16.26
N SER A 288 32.52 6.29 -15.91
CA SER A 288 33.60 5.30 -16.03
C SER A 288 33.14 3.96 -16.58
N ASN A 289 34.03 3.31 -17.34
CA ASN A 289 33.91 1.96 -17.87
C ASN A 289 35.28 1.27 -17.79
N GLY A 290 35.47 0.39 -16.79
CA GLY A 290 36.76 -0.23 -16.52
C GLY A 290 37.86 0.79 -16.28
N SER A 291 38.91 0.78 -17.11
CA SER A 291 40.03 1.74 -17.04
C SER A 291 39.73 3.10 -17.69
N VAL A 292 38.65 3.22 -18.45
CA VAL A 292 38.25 4.49 -19.08
C VAL A 292 37.42 5.28 -18.08
N SER A 293 37.86 6.49 -17.74
CA SER A 293 37.15 7.40 -16.86
C SER A 293 37.21 8.82 -17.41
N ARG A 294 36.07 9.51 -17.42
CA ARG A 294 35.93 10.90 -17.87
C ARG A 294 35.16 11.70 -16.84
N ALA A 295 35.63 12.91 -16.55
CA ALA A 295 34.91 13.88 -15.73
C ALA A 295 34.28 14.93 -16.63
N PHE A 296 33.00 15.25 -16.38
CA PHE A 296 32.25 16.26 -17.11
C PHE A 296 31.86 17.38 -16.15
N THR A 297 32.35 18.60 -16.41
CA THR A 297 31.90 19.81 -15.73
C THR A 297 30.48 20.17 -16.16
N MET A 298 29.87 21.13 -15.48
CA MET A 298 28.56 21.67 -15.88
C MET A 298 28.56 22.21 -17.32
N ASP A 299 29.65 22.87 -17.73
CA ASP A 299 29.76 23.44 -19.08
C ASP A 299 29.98 22.35 -20.14
N ASP A 300 30.72 21.29 -19.82
CA ASP A 300 30.85 20.12 -20.70
C ASP A 300 29.48 19.48 -20.96
N LEU A 301 28.69 19.26 -19.91
CA LEU A 301 27.35 18.66 -20.02
C LEU A 301 26.41 19.54 -20.85
N ARG A 302 26.45 20.87 -20.68
CA ARG A 302 25.67 21.79 -21.52
C ARG A 302 26.14 21.77 -22.97
N GLY A 303 27.43 21.64 -23.21
CA GLY A 303 28.05 21.56 -24.53
C GLY A 303 27.69 20.28 -25.32
N MET A 304 27.28 19.20 -24.65
CA MET A 304 26.86 17.96 -25.31
C MET A 304 25.52 18.06 -26.05
N GLY A 305 24.73 19.11 -25.79
CA GLY A 305 23.38 19.27 -26.34
C GLY A 305 22.31 18.68 -25.42
N LEU A 306 21.46 19.55 -24.88
CA LEU A 306 20.40 19.16 -23.95
C LEU A 306 19.12 18.82 -24.70
N VAL A 307 18.50 17.70 -24.33
CA VAL A 307 17.18 17.27 -24.83
C VAL A 307 16.14 17.40 -23.73
N THR A 308 14.87 17.45 -24.13
CA THR A 308 13.73 17.59 -23.22
C THR A 308 12.89 16.32 -23.17
N ALA A 309 12.48 15.90 -21.98
CA ALA A 309 11.53 14.81 -21.76
C ALA A 309 10.50 15.20 -20.69
N THR A 310 9.22 14.89 -20.94
CA THR A 310 8.17 15.04 -19.91
C THR A 310 7.95 13.72 -19.20
N LEU A 311 8.38 13.62 -17.94
CA LEU A 311 8.36 12.37 -17.19
C LEU A 311 7.76 12.54 -15.79
N PRO A 312 7.06 11.51 -15.27
CA PRO A 312 6.69 11.43 -13.85
C PRO A 312 7.89 11.37 -12.91
N ILE A 313 7.79 12.03 -11.76
CA ILE A 313 8.24 11.41 -10.52
C ILE A 313 7.05 10.65 -9.93
N SER A 314 7.25 9.37 -9.64
CA SER A 314 6.26 8.52 -8.98
C SER A 314 6.91 7.89 -7.75
N CYS A 315 6.55 8.35 -6.56
CA CYS A 315 7.16 7.89 -5.32
C CYS A 315 6.54 6.57 -4.85
N VAL A 316 7.34 5.74 -4.18
CA VAL A 316 6.88 4.53 -3.48
C VAL A 316 5.86 4.83 -2.37
N GLU A 317 5.83 6.07 -1.86
CA GLU A 317 4.86 6.53 -0.87
C GLU A 317 3.47 6.84 -1.48
N GLY A 318 3.32 6.76 -2.81
CA GLY A 318 2.04 6.87 -3.51
C GLY A 318 1.83 8.17 -4.26
N TRP A 319 2.55 9.23 -3.93
CA TRP A 319 2.42 10.50 -4.62
C TRP A 319 3.13 10.50 -5.97
N SER A 320 2.58 11.23 -6.94
CA SER A 320 3.22 11.37 -8.25
C SER A 320 2.91 12.70 -8.92
N GLN A 321 3.84 13.22 -9.71
CA GLN A 321 3.63 14.44 -10.50
C GLN A 321 4.47 14.38 -11.77
N SER A 322 3.90 14.85 -12.89
CA SER A 322 4.64 15.01 -14.15
C SER A 322 5.37 16.34 -14.14
N ALA A 323 6.58 16.37 -14.70
CA ALA A 323 7.33 17.59 -14.93
C ALA A 323 8.14 17.49 -16.23
N THR A 324 8.64 18.63 -16.70
CA THR A 324 9.47 18.74 -17.89
C THR A 324 10.94 18.78 -17.47
N TRP A 325 11.70 17.79 -17.90
CA TRP A 325 13.12 17.63 -17.59
C TRP A 325 13.93 17.98 -18.82
N ARG A 326 15.06 18.66 -18.62
CA ARG A 326 16.01 18.92 -19.70
C ARG A 326 17.44 18.61 -19.25
N GLY A 327 18.18 17.92 -20.11
CA GLY A 327 19.44 17.28 -19.72
C GLY A 327 20.14 16.55 -20.85
N VAL A 328 21.26 15.91 -20.53
CA VAL A 328 22.02 15.07 -21.47
C VAL A 328 21.41 13.68 -21.49
N ARG A 329 21.27 13.07 -22.68
CA ARG A 329 20.82 11.68 -22.76
C ARG A 329 21.85 10.77 -22.15
N LEU A 330 21.41 9.83 -21.32
CA LEU A 330 22.31 8.92 -20.65
C LEU A 330 23.13 8.09 -21.65
N MET A 331 22.50 7.62 -22.74
CA MET A 331 23.19 6.87 -23.78
C MET A 331 24.38 7.62 -24.40
N ASP A 332 24.28 8.95 -24.58
CA ASP A 332 25.37 9.75 -25.17
C ASP A 332 26.57 9.82 -24.21
N LEU A 333 26.32 9.88 -22.89
CA LEU A 333 27.39 9.80 -21.87
C LEU A 333 28.04 8.42 -21.82
N MET A 334 27.25 7.35 -22.01
CA MET A 334 27.76 5.98 -22.05
C MET A 334 28.64 5.73 -23.27
N ASP A 335 28.28 6.31 -24.42
CA ASP A 335 29.07 6.20 -25.64
C ASP A 335 30.44 6.89 -25.52
N GLN A 336 30.54 7.96 -24.72
CA GLN A 336 31.81 8.65 -24.46
C GLN A 336 32.85 7.78 -23.72
N VAL A 337 32.41 6.73 -23.04
CA VAL A 337 33.28 5.76 -22.36
C VAL A 337 33.26 4.38 -23.02
N GLY A 338 32.67 4.27 -24.22
CA GLY A 338 32.62 3.03 -25.00
C GLY A 338 31.84 1.90 -24.29
N ALA A 339 30.77 2.21 -23.57
CA ALA A 339 29.96 1.21 -22.88
C ALA A 339 29.24 0.29 -23.88
N ASP A 340 29.14 -1.00 -23.56
CA ASP A 340 28.35 -1.95 -24.35
C ASP A 340 26.84 -1.57 -24.34
N PRO A 341 26.08 -1.76 -25.44
CA PRO A 341 24.63 -1.53 -25.45
C PRO A 341 23.83 -2.29 -24.40
N VAL A 342 24.28 -3.46 -23.95
CA VAL A 342 23.61 -4.27 -22.92
C VAL A 342 24.17 -4.04 -21.51
N ALA A 343 25.09 -3.08 -21.34
CA ALA A 343 25.72 -2.81 -20.06
C ALA A 343 24.72 -2.31 -19.01
N ARG A 344 24.99 -2.69 -17.76
CA ARG A 344 24.27 -2.14 -16.60
C ARG A 344 25.02 -0.91 -16.10
N LEU A 345 24.35 -0.11 -15.29
CA LEU A 345 24.91 1.13 -14.76
C LEU A 345 24.69 1.20 -13.25
N ARG A 346 25.74 1.50 -12.50
CA ARG A 346 25.64 1.95 -11.11
C ARG A 346 25.68 3.47 -11.07
N VAL A 347 24.70 4.05 -10.41
CA VAL A 347 24.55 5.50 -10.23
C VAL A 347 24.82 5.83 -8.77
N THR A 348 25.74 6.77 -8.50
CA THR A 348 26.12 7.18 -7.14
C THR A 348 25.83 8.66 -6.91
N SER A 349 25.25 8.96 -5.75
CA SER A 349 24.98 10.31 -5.25
C SER A 349 26.15 10.86 -4.43
N LEU A 350 26.21 12.18 -4.30
CA LEU A 350 27.02 12.89 -3.32
C LEU A 350 26.58 12.63 -1.86
N GLU A 351 25.39 12.06 -1.64
CA GLU A 351 24.88 11.72 -0.31
C GLU A 351 25.85 10.82 0.47
N LYS A 352 26.20 11.26 1.69
CA LYS A 352 27.26 10.62 2.50
C LYS A 352 26.81 9.30 3.12
N SER A 353 25.52 9.12 3.39
CA SER A 353 24.97 7.97 4.11
C SER A 353 23.59 7.57 3.57
N GLY A 354 23.03 6.45 4.05
CA GLY A 354 21.70 5.99 3.63
C GLY A 354 21.68 5.02 2.45
N GLY A 355 20.61 4.23 2.36
CA GLY A 355 20.48 3.12 1.41
C GLY A 355 20.28 3.55 -0.06
N PHE A 356 19.89 4.80 -0.31
CA PHE A 356 19.57 5.31 -1.65
C PHE A 356 20.69 6.15 -2.28
N ARG A 357 21.85 6.24 -1.63
CA ARG A 357 23.03 6.90 -2.18
C ARG A 357 23.56 6.22 -3.45
N ARG A 358 23.18 4.96 -3.68
CA ARG A 358 23.54 4.18 -4.87
C ARG A 358 22.32 3.47 -5.41
N THR A 359 22.17 3.45 -6.73
CA THR A 359 21.16 2.66 -7.41
C THR A 359 21.77 1.95 -8.61
N GLU A 360 21.20 0.82 -9.00
CA GLU A 360 21.61 0.10 -10.22
C GLU A 360 20.51 0.16 -11.27
N MET A 361 20.91 0.27 -12.53
CA MET A 361 20.03 0.45 -13.67
C MET A 361 20.39 -0.58 -14.74
N GLY A 362 19.37 -1.27 -15.27
CA GLY A 362 19.54 -2.20 -16.38
C GLY A 362 19.64 -1.49 -17.74
N PRO A 363 20.21 -2.13 -18.77
CA PRO A 363 20.27 -1.64 -20.14
C PRO A 363 18.97 -1.08 -20.69
N GLU A 364 17.82 -1.63 -20.27
CA GLU A 364 16.50 -1.15 -20.71
C GLU A 364 16.27 0.34 -20.39
N TYR A 365 16.87 0.86 -19.32
CA TYR A 365 16.82 2.28 -18.98
C TYR A 365 18.07 3.03 -19.46
N VAL A 366 19.25 2.39 -19.44
CA VAL A 366 20.52 3.01 -19.85
C VAL A 366 20.47 3.46 -21.31
N ARG A 367 19.82 2.66 -22.17
CA ARG A 367 19.66 2.92 -23.61
C ARG A 367 18.30 3.51 -23.98
N ASP A 368 17.45 3.82 -23.02
CA ASP A 368 16.17 4.48 -23.31
C ASP A 368 16.41 5.94 -23.74
N PRO A 369 15.85 6.39 -24.87
CA PRO A 369 16.06 7.75 -25.38
C PRO A 369 15.48 8.86 -24.48
N LEU A 370 14.58 8.51 -23.55
CA LEU A 370 14.01 9.44 -22.57
C LEU A 370 14.76 9.46 -21.23
N THR A 371 15.77 8.60 -21.03
CA THR A 371 16.58 8.62 -19.80
C THR A 371 17.61 9.74 -19.88
N LEU A 372 17.53 10.67 -18.92
CA LEU A 372 18.38 11.86 -18.87
C LEU A 372 19.19 11.93 -17.58
N VAL A 373 20.42 12.44 -17.72
CA VAL A 373 21.06 13.23 -16.68
C VAL A 373 20.48 14.63 -16.78
N ALA A 374 19.42 14.89 -15.99
CA ALA A 374 18.70 16.16 -15.98
C ALA A 374 19.49 17.24 -15.24
N LEU A 375 19.50 18.44 -15.82
CA LEU A 375 20.14 19.66 -15.29
C LEU A 375 19.11 20.76 -15.02
N GLU A 376 17.96 20.69 -15.70
CA GLU A 376 16.87 21.65 -15.62
C GLU A 376 15.54 20.94 -15.33
N LEU A 377 14.67 21.65 -14.60
CA LEU A 377 13.30 21.27 -14.25
C LEU A 377 12.38 22.44 -14.58
N ASP A 378 11.37 22.18 -15.41
CA ASP A 378 10.34 23.12 -15.83
C ASP A 378 10.90 24.47 -16.32
N GLY A 379 11.98 24.40 -17.11
CA GLY A 379 12.60 25.55 -17.78
C GLY A 379 13.60 26.35 -16.93
N ALA A 380 13.86 25.93 -15.69
CA ALA A 380 14.86 26.54 -14.82
C ALA A 380 15.93 25.51 -14.42
N PRO A 381 17.15 25.94 -14.04
CA PRO A 381 18.12 25.06 -13.40
C PRO A 381 17.50 24.29 -12.23
N LEU A 382 17.95 23.06 -11.99
CA LEU A 382 17.47 22.28 -10.85
C LEU A 382 17.65 23.08 -9.54
N ASP A 383 16.62 23.07 -8.71
CA ASP A 383 16.75 23.43 -7.31
C ASP A 383 17.56 22.35 -6.57
N ILE A 384 18.31 22.75 -5.53
CA ILE A 384 19.10 21.81 -4.74
C ILE A 384 18.24 20.71 -4.11
N GLN A 385 17.00 20.99 -3.76
CA GLN A 385 16.07 19.98 -3.24
C GLN A 385 15.65 18.97 -4.32
N HIS A 386 15.72 19.34 -5.60
CA HIS A 386 15.43 18.47 -6.74
C HIS A 386 16.66 17.82 -7.37
N GLY A 387 17.84 18.07 -6.81
CA GLY A 387 19.06 17.36 -7.15
C GLY A 387 20.05 18.16 -7.99
N TYR A 388 20.02 19.50 -7.94
CA TYR A 388 21.16 20.30 -8.39
C TYR A 388 22.47 19.71 -7.86
N PRO A 389 23.54 19.60 -8.65
CA PRO A 389 23.69 20.16 -10.00
C PRO A 389 23.11 19.25 -11.10
N ALA A 390 22.97 17.95 -10.84
CA ALA A 390 22.42 16.99 -11.78
C ALA A 390 21.68 15.85 -11.09
N ARG A 391 20.61 15.36 -11.71
CA ARG A 391 19.85 14.18 -11.25
C ARG A 391 19.63 13.18 -12.38
N MET A 392 19.42 11.92 -12.00
CA MET A 392 18.90 10.91 -12.92
C MET A 392 17.38 11.04 -13.05
N ILE A 393 16.87 10.94 -14.29
CA ILE A 393 15.45 10.72 -14.58
C ILE A 393 15.30 9.67 -15.69
N ALA A 394 14.49 8.64 -15.46
CA ALA A 394 14.23 7.56 -16.40
C ALA A 394 12.72 7.22 -16.42
N PRO A 395 12.14 6.90 -17.59
CA PRO A 395 10.73 6.57 -17.73
C PRO A 395 10.35 5.30 -16.96
N GLY A 396 9.14 5.27 -16.36
CA GLY A 396 8.59 4.08 -15.69
C GLY A 396 9.32 3.62 -14.42
N ARG A 397 10.38 4.31 -14.00
CA ARG A 397 11.23 3.92 -12.87
C ARG A 397 10.73 4.50 -11.54
N PRO A 398 10.74 3.74 -10.43
CA PRO A 398 10.36 4.25 -9.12
C PRO A 398 11.16 5.48 -8.70
N GLY A 399 10.49 6.48 -8.11
CA GLY A 399 11.08 7.76 -7.72
C GLY A 399 12.26 7.64 -6.76
N VAL A 400 12.26 6.61 -5.91
CA VAL A 400 13.35 6.30 -4.99
C VAL A 400 14.64 5.86 -5.72
N LEU A 401 14.52 5.38 -6.96
CA LEU A 401 15.65 4.97 -7.81
C LEU A 401 16.10 6.06 -8.79
N GLN A 402 15.50 7.27 -8.71
CA GLN A 402 15.83 8.41 -9.55
C GLN A 402 16.79 9.33 -8.80
N THR A 403 18.04 8.86 -8.69
CA THR A 403 19.10 9.43 -7.85
C THR A 403 19.32 10.91 -8.09
N LYS A 404 19.41 11.68 -7.00
CA LYS A 404 19.70 13.12 -6.99
C LYS A 404 21.14 13.38 -6.60
N TRP A 405 21.63 14.60 -6.88
CA TRP A 405 22.98 15.04 -6.53
C TRP A 405 24.03 14.08 -7.08
N LEU A 406 24.03 13.87 -8.39
CA LEU A 406 24.88 12.85 -9.01
C LEU A 406 26.37 13.12 -8.76
N SER A 407 27.11 12.05 -8.52
CA SER A 407 28.57 12.04 -8.35
C SER A 407 29.23 11.18 -9.42
N THR A 408 28.86 9.90 -9.50
CA THR A 408 29.48 8.95 -10.44
C THR A 408 28.45 8.08 -11.17
N LEU A 409 28.78 7.75 -12.42
CA LEU A 409 28.10 6.78 -13.28
C LEU A 409 29.12 5.71 -13.67
N GLU A 410 28.98 4.51 -13.14
CA GLU A 410 29.92 3.39 -13.34
C GLU A 410 29.25 2.28 -14.16
N VAL A 411 29.80 2.00 -15.34
CA VAL A 411 29.38 0.89 -16.21
C VAL A 411 29.77 -0.43 -15.56
N MET A 412 28.82 -1.38 -15.53
CA MET A 412 28.87 -2.63 -14.76
C MET A 412 28.86 -3.89 -15.63
#